data_AF-A0A4R5L3F3-F1
#
_entry.id   AF-A0A4R5L3F3-F1
#
_cell.length_a   1.000
_cell.length_b   1.000
_cell.length_c   1.000
_cell.angle_alpha   90.00
_cell.angle_beta   90.00
_cell.angle_gamma   90.00
#
_symmetry.space_group_name_H-M   'P 1'
#
loop_
_entity.id
_entity.type
_entity.pdbx_description
1 polymer ?
#
loop_
_entity_poly.entity_id
_entity_poly.type
_entity_poly.pdbx_seq_one_letter_code
_entity_poly.pdbx_strand_id
1 'polypeptide(L)'
;MLSPGQHRKIKRPWDRHFPVVLGSVNLLEARSASYGKSVSWMAYRFERAGASLTLMVSHWLHISAPSFTYNGPSLPWRKVMSLLNVARKFLKDDAPVTDSKPDWKVERKFSHPQRYTQNYAKYVALGGLVEPEEDAARFANGQDSHNGDMGRFYSLCLISDLVAKHKVPGDFVEFGVWQGNTAEVLAAFARRQQRTLYLLDTFEGFPDEDLDKDEKHLTGTFKDTSLEAVKGRVGEEGTVFVKGHFPETASQLPDDGQYAIVHIDCDLYVPMVAALEYFYPRMAPGGFILMHDYGSLCWDGAEKAVEEFFADKAEGIMPLPDLCSTVVVRKNKKARYR
;
A
#
# COMPACT_ATOMS: atom_id res chain seq x y z
N MET A 1 61.83 64.71 -17.54
CA MET A 1 61.13 64.76 -16.23
C MET A 1 59.84 63.96 -16.35
N LEU A 2 59.47 63.29 -15.26
CA LEU A 2 58.28 62.45 -14.99
C LEU A 2 58.43 60.92 -15.18
N SER A 3 58.48 60.28 -14.01
CA SER A 3 58.21 58.89 -13.62
C SER A 3 56.69 58.68 -13.41
N PRO A 4 56.20 57.60 -12.76
CA PRO A 4 56.38 56.14 -12.95
C PRO A 4 55.00 55.43 -13.17
N GLY A 5 54.97 54.19 -13.67
CA GLY A 5 53.69 53.47 -13.77
C GLY A 5 53.77 52.02 -14.23
N GLN A 6 54.09 51.14 -13.30
CA GLN A 6 53.74 49.70 -13.17
C GLN A 6 53.49 48.83 -14.41
N HIS A 7 54.22 47.72 -14.45
CA HIS A 7 54.12 46.63 -15.42
C HIS A 7 52.74 45.94 -15.48
N ARG A 8 52.36 45.63 -16.73
CA ARG A 8 51.22 44.84 -17.26
C ARG A 8 50.87 43.56 -16.50
N LYS A 9 49.56 43.29 -16.37
CA LYS A 9 48.96 41.96 -16.62
C LYS A 9 47.74 42.10 -17.52
N ILE A 10 47.86 41.55 -18.74
CA ILE A 10 46.76 41.38 -19.70
C ILE A 10 45.83 40.29 -19.14
N LYS A 11 44.60 40.64 -18.75
CA LYS A 11 43.55 39.65 -18.46
C LYS A 11 43.11 39.01 -19.78
N ARG A 12 43.22 37.68 -19.88
CA ARG A 12 42.72 36.89 -21.01
C ARG A 12 41.20 36.69 -20.86
N PRO A 13 40.44 36.41 -21.95
CA PRO A 13 38.97 36.48 -21.97
C PRO A 13 38.22 35.39 -21.18
N TRP A 14 38.90 34.59 -20.35
CA TRP A 14 38.35 33.35 -19.78
C TRP A 14 37.89 33.46 -18.32
N ASP A 15 37.94 34.65 -17.71
CA ASP A 15 37.49 34.90 -16.32
C ASP A 15 35.97 35.11 -16.18
N ARG A 16 35.15 34.49 -17.05
CA ARG A 16 33.70 34.45 -16.84
C ARG A 16 33.28 33.06 -16.37
N HIS A 17 33.03 32.94 -15.07
CA HIS A 17 32.23 31.86 -14.52
C HIS A 17 30.87 31.86 -15.23
N PHE A 18 30.60 30.83 -16.02
CA PHE A 18 29.26 30.55 -16.52
C PHE A 18 28.73 29.33 -15.76
N PRO A 19 27.53 29.41 -15.16
CA PRO A 19 26.97 28.30 -14.40
C PRO A 19 26.71 27.10 -15.33
N VAL A 20 27.17 25.92 -14.92
CA VAL A 20 26.69 24.65 -15.49
C VAL A 20 25.36 24.36 -14.81
N VAL A 21 24.28 24.31 -15.57
CA VAL A 21 22.96 23.92 -15.06
C VAL A 21 22.91 22.39 -15.09
N LEU A 22 22.68 21.77 -13.95
CA LEU A 22 22.35 20.35 -13.85
C LEU A 22 20.97 20.12 -14.49
N GLY A 23 20.93 19.31 -15.55
CA GLY A 23 19.70 18.65 -16.00
C GLY A 23 19.38 17.48 -15.06
N SER A 24 18.11 17.06 -15.02
CA SER A 24 17.57 16.07 -14.09
C SER A 24 18.38 14.77 -13.99
N VAL A 25 18.49 14.23 -12.76
CA VAL A 25 19.01 12.89 -12.48
C VAL A 25 17.82 11.94 -12.49
N ASN A 26 17.81 10.96 -13.40
CA ASN A 26 16.79 9.91 -13.44
C ASN A 26 17.45 8.56 -13.17
N LEU A 27 16.98 7.85 -12.15
CA LEU A 27 17.26 6.41 -12.00
C LEU A 27 16.44 5.67 -13.05
N LEU A 28 17.11 4.96 -13.96
CA LEU A 28 16.46 4.08 -14.92
C LEU A 28 16.80 2.63 -14.53
N GLU A 29 15.83 1.93 -13.94
CA GLU A 29 15.90 0.48 -13.84
C GLU A 29 15.48 -0.14 -15.19
N ALA A 30 16.41 -0.85 -15.83
CA ALA A 30 16.10 -1.71 -16.96
C ALA A 30 16.40 -3.16 -16.57
N ARG A 31 15.37 -4.01 -16.56
CA ARG A 31 15.54 -5.46 -16.36
C ARG A 31 16.04 -6.08 -17.66
N SER A 32 17.24 -6.65 -17.65
CA SER A 32 17.72 -7.54 -18.71
C SER A 32 17.00 -8.89 -18.59
N ALA A 33 16.25 -9.26 -19.64
CA ALA A 33 15.43 -10.48 -19.65
C ALA A 33 16.22 -11.79 -19.81
N SER A 34 17.56 -11.79 -19.77
CA SER A 34 18.33 -12.99 -20.14
C SER A 34 19.09 -13.71 -19.03
N TYR A 35 19.26 -13.19 -17.80
CA TYR A 35 20.10 -13.91 -16.80
C TYR A 35 19.74 -13.70 -15.31
N GLY A 36 18.47 -13.47 -14.95
CA GLY A 36 17.98 -13.66 -13.57
C GLY A 36 18.70 -12.89 -12.45
N LYS A 37 19.50 -11.86 -12.76
CA LYS A 37 20.16 -10.97 -11.80
C LYS A 37 19.81 -9.53 -12.13
N SER A 38 19.31 -8.77 -11.14
CA SER A 38 19.11 -7.33 -11.28
C SER A 38 20.47 -6.64 -11.31
N VAL A 39 20.71 -5.84 -12.35
CA VAL A 39 21.85 -4.93 -12.41
C VAL A 39 21.26 -3.52 -12.40
N SER A 40 21.43 -2.81 -11.30
CA SER A 40 20.98 -1.43 -11.19
C SER A 40 21.99 -0.51 -11.90
N TRP A 41 21.51 0.22 -12.89
CA TRP A 41 22.29 1.23 -13.61
C TRP A 41 21.86 2.61 -13.14
N MET A 42 22.83 3.49 -12.89
CA MET A 42 22.55 4.89 -12.63
C MET A 42 22.95 5.70 -13.86
N ALA A 43 21.97 6.40 -14.44
CA ALA A 43 22.17 7.19 -15.64
C ALA A 43 22.21 8.68 -15.29
N TYR A 44 23.33 9.33 -15.59
CA TYR A 44 23.51 10.77 -15.38
C TYR A 44 23.44 11.48 -16.72
N ARG A 45 22.43 12.34 -16.92
CA ARG A 45 22.26 13.10 -18.16
C ARG A 45 22.70 14.54 -17.95
N PHE A 46 23.65 14.97 -18.77
CA PHE A 46 24.19 16.33 -18.77
C PHE A 46 23.80 17.01 -20.09
N GLU A 47 23.12 18.14 -20.01
CA GLU A 47 22.72 18.92 -21.19
C GLU A 47 23.41 20.28 -21.22
N ARG A 48 23.88 20.69 -22.40
CA ARG A 48 24.42 22.04 -22.62
C ARG A 48 24.22 22.47 -24.07
N ALA A 49 23.53 23.60 -24.26
CA ALA A 49 23.42 24.30 -25.55
C ALA A 49 23.05 23.39 -26.74
N GLY A 50 22.05 22.54 -26.57
CA GLY A 50 21.55 21.64 -27.61
C GLY A 50 22.28 20.30 -27.76
N ALA A 51 23.33 20.05 -26.96
CA ALA A 51 24.00 18.76 -26.88
C ALA A 51 23.68 18.06 -25.55
N SER A 52 23.48 16.74 -25.59
CA SER A 52 23.28 15.91 -24.39
C SER A 52 24.33 14.80 -24.30
N LEU A 53 24.83 14.55 -23.10
CA LEU A 53 25.74 13.45 -22.76
C LEU A 53 25.09 12.62 -21.65
N THR A 54 24.96 11.31 -21.86
CA THR A 54 24.42 10.39 -20.86
C THR A 54 25.52 9.45 -20.41
N LEU A 55 25.74 9.36 -19.10
CA LEU A 55 26.74 8.51 -18.48
C LEU A 55 26.03 7.39 -17.72
N MET A 56 26.23 6.14 -18.12
CA MET A 56 25.68 4.98 -17.41
C MET A 56 26.76 4.34 -16.53
N VAL A 57 26.45 4.17 -15.25
CA VAL A 57 27.34 3.55 -14.28
C VAL A 57 26.63 2.36 -13.63
N SER A 58 27.18 1.15 -13.79
CA SER A 58 26.75 -0.03 -13.03
C SER A 58 27.50 -0.11 -11.71
N HIS A 59 26.79 -0.32 -10.62
CA HIS A 59 27.43 -0.69 -9.36
C HIS A 59 27.67 -2.21 -9.32
N TRP A 60 28.90 -2.62 -9.61
CA TRP A 60 29.49 -3.85 -9.06
C TRP A 60 30.97 -3.57 -8.77
N LEU A 61 31.38 -3.89 -7.54
CA LEU A 61 32.78 -3.88 -7.10
C LEU A 61 33.57 -4.94 -7.89
N HIS A 62 34.10 -4.56 -9.04
CA HIS A 62 35.41 -4.99 -9.55
C HIS A 62 35.78 -4.13 -10.75
N ILE A 63 37.04 -3.69 -10.76
CA ILE A 63 37.62 -2.78 -11.76
C ILE A 63 37.59 -3.47 -13.13
N SER A 64 36.67 -3.04 -13.98
CA SER A 64 36.80 -3.14 -15.44
C SER A 64 36.21 -1.87 -16.05
N ALA A 65 36.97 -1.26 -16.95
CA ALA A 65 36.83 0.13 -17.37
C ALA A 65 35.40 0.53 -17.79
N PRO A 66 34.95 1.75 -17.46
CA PRO A 66 33.63 2.23 -17.88
C PRO A 66 33.56 2.32 -19.41
N SER A 67 32.58 1.65 -20.01
CA SER A 67 32.25 1.80 -21.43
C SER A 67 31.48 3.10 -21.64
N PHE A 68 32.08 4.02 -22.39
CA PHE A 68 31.48 5.30 -22.79
C PHE A 68 30.72 5.14 -24.11
N THR A 69 29.42 5.43 -24.13
CA THR A 69 28.66 5.61 -25.37
C THR A 69 28.28 7.08 -25.52
N TYR A 70 28.88 7.76 -26.50
CA TYR A 70 28.60 9.15 -26.85
C TYR A 70 27.95 9.21 -28.23
N ASN A 71 26.66 9.56 -28.28
CA ASN A 71 25.95 9.83 -29.53
C ASN A 71 25.94 11.34 -29.80
N GLY A 72 27.03 11.86 -30.34
CA GLY A 72 27.20 13.26 -30.76
C GLY A 72 28.49 13.45 -31.56
N PRO A 73 28.72 14.63 -32.19
CA PRO A 73 29.96 14.89 -32.92
C PRO A 73 31.15 14.88 -31.96
N SER A 74 32.20 14.13 -32.30
CA SER A 74 33.34 13.77 -31.44
C SER A 74 33.89 14.95 -30.63
N LEU A 75 33.76 14.88 -29.30
CA LEU A 75 34.39 15.85 -28.40
C LEU A 75 35.91 15.59 -28.32
N PRO A 76 36.77 16.61 -28.38
CA PRO A 76 38.22 16.44 -28.22
C PRO A 76 38.55 15.83 -26.85
N TRP A 77 39.47 14.86 -26.81
CA TRP A 77 39.87 14.10 -25.61
C TRP A 77 40.18 14.97 -24.38
N ARG A 78 40.76 16.16 -24.58
CA ARG A 78 41.01 17.14 -23.51
C ARG A 78 39.73 17.60 -22.78
N LYS A 79 38.59 17.70 -23.47
CA LYS A 79 37.30 18.06 -22.85
C LYS A 79 36.69 16.88 -22.10
N VAL A 80 36.87 15.65 -22.57
CA VAL A 80 36.47 14.42 -21.86
C VAL A 80 37.24 14.30 -20.54
N MET A 81 38.55 14.52 -20.55
CA MET A 81 39.38 14.51 -19.33
C MET A 81 39.02 15.64 -18.36
N SER A 82 38.61 16.81 -18.87
CA SER A 82 38.09 17.90 -18.03
C SER A 82 36.79 17.52 -17.32
N LEU A 83 35.87 16.84 -18.00
CA LEU A 83 34.62 16.36 -17.41
C LEU A 83 34.86 15.25 -16.38
N LEU A 84 35.79 14.32 -16.67
CA LEU A 84 36.19 13.28 -15.72
C LEU A 84 36.86 13.85 -14.47
N ASN A 85 37.66 14.92 -14.59
CA ASN A 85 38.26 15.59 -13.45
C ASN A 85 37.23 16.37 -12.62
N VAL A 86 36.20 16.95 -13.26
CA VAL A 86 35.06 17.56 -12.55
C VAL A 86 34.27 16.49 -11.79
N ALA A 87 33.96 15.35 -12.43
CA ALA A 87 33.28 14.23 -11.79
C ALA A 87 34.09 13.64 -10.61
N ARG A 88 35.42 13.47 -10.78
CA ARG A 88 36.32 13.03 -9.69
C ARG A 88 36.40 14.01 -8.54
N LYS A 89 36.25 15.31 -8.80
CA LYS A 89 36.26 16.34 -7.76
C LYS A 89 34.94 16.32 -6.98
N PHE A 90 33.81 16.14 -7.67
CA PHE A 90 32.51 15.92 -7.05
C PHE A 90 32.39 14.62 -6.24
N LEU A 91 33.12 13.56 -6.62
CA LEU A 91 33.16 12.28 -5.89
C LEU A 91 34.16 12.24 -4.72
N LYS A 92 35.05 13.24 -4.60
CA LYS A 92 36.08 13.31 -3.55
C LYS A 92 35.78 14.30 -2.44
N ASP A 93 34.99 15.32 -2.72
CA ASP A 93 34.44 16.16 -1.67
C ASP A 93 33.28 15.36 -1.05
N ASP A 94 33.32 15.16 0.27
CA ASP A 94 32.24 14.59 1.09
C ASP A 94 31.00 15.49 1.04
N ALA A 95 30.49 15.76 -0.16
CA ALA A 95 29.15 16.27 -0.35
C ALA A 95 28.24 15.27 0.35
N PRO A 96 27.42 15.71 1.33
CA PRO A 96 26.51 14.80 1.97
C PRO A 96 25.76 14.10 0.85
N VAL A 97 25.76 12.77 0.87
CA VAL A 97 24.72 12.03 0.18
C VAL A 97 23.46 12.55 0.83
N THR A 98 22.84 13.55 0.21
CA THR A 98 21.47 13.87 0.55
C THR A 98 20.79 12.55 0.30
N ASP A 99 20.27 11.95 1.37
CA ASP A 99 19.22 10.95 1.31
C ASP A 99 18.09 11.59 0.50
N SER A 100 18.25 11.63 -0.82
CA SER A 100 17.13 11.68 -1.73
C SER A 100 16.54 10.29 -1.58
N LYS A 101 15.84 10.08 -0.46
CA LYS A 101 14.75 9.12 -0.42
C LYS A 101 14.04 9.34 -1.75
N PRO A 102 13.91 8.32 -2.62
CA PRO A 102 13.21 8.50 -3.87
C PRO A 102 11.89 9.20 -3.51
N ASP A 103 11.70 10.41 -4.04
CA ASP A 103 10.49 11.16 -3.77
C ASP A 103 9.39 10.45 -4.55
N TRP A 104 8.87 9.38 -3.97
CA TRP A 104 7.77 8.59 -4.50
C TRP A 104 6.45 9.36 -4.44
N LYS A 105 6.49 10.67 -4.10
CA LYS A 105 5.42 11.64 -4.33
C LYS A 105 5.18 11.92 -5.82
N VAL A 106 5.23 10.89 -6.66
CA VAL A 106 4.27 10.85 -7.76
C VAL A 106 2.92 10.87 -7.05
N GLU A 107 2.10 11.91 -7.25
CA GLU A 107 0.67 11.83 -6.91
C GLU A 107 0.20 10.47 -7.42
N ARG A 108 -0.03 9.51 -6.50
CA ARG A 108 -0.53 8.19 -6.86
C ARG A 108 -1.96 8.41 -7.29
N LYS A 109 -2.15 8.81 -8.54
CA LYS A 109 -3.45 8.83 -9.20
C LYS A 109 -3.82 7.37 -9.43
N PHE A 110 -4.34 6.73 -8.38
CA PHE A 110 -5.01 5.45 -8.53
C PHE A 110 -6.11 5.66 -9.57
N SER A 111 -6.01 4.92 -10.67
CA SER A 111 -7.04 4.96 -11.69
C SER A 111 -8.22 4.17 -11.15
N HIS A 112 -9.27 4.89 -10.73
CA HIS A 112 -10.52 4.26 -10.33
C HIS A 112 -10.98 3.28 -11.42
N PRO A 113 -11.47 2.08 -11.06
CA PRO A 113 -12.01 1.12 -12.02
C PRO A 113 -13.00 1.79 -12.98
N GLN A 114 -12.98 1.40 -14.25
CA GLN A 114 -13.88 1.98 -15.27
C GLN A 114 -15.36 1.93 -14.87
N ARG A 115 -15.75 0.96 -14.03
CA ARG A 115 -17.10 0.87 -13.45
C ARG A 115 -17.49 2.11 -12.65
N TYR A 116 -16.55 2.66 -11.88
CA TYR A 116 -16.73 3.80 -10.98
C TYR A 116 -16.36 5.13 -11.63
N THR A 117 -16.00 5.13 -12.92
CA THR A 117 -15.70 6.33 -13.70
C THR A 117 -16.53 6.35 -14.97
N GLN A 118 -15.99 5.85 -16.08
CA GLN A 118 -16.57 5.89 -17.42
C GLN A 118 -17.96 5.23 -17.49
N ASN A 119 -18.19 4.20 -16.68
CA ASN A 119 -19.43 3.43 -16.65
C ASN A 119 -20.31 3.74 -15.43
N TYR A 120 -20.06 4.84 -14.70
CA TYR A 120 -20.76 5.12 -13.43
C TYR A 120 -22.28 5.27 -13.61
N ALA A 121 -22.73 5.96 -14.66
CA ALA A 121 -24.16 6.07 -14.96
C ALA A 121 -24.82 4.70 -15.20
N LYS A 122 -24.12 3.79 -15.89
CA LYS A 122 -24.60 2.41 -16.10
C LYS A 122 -24.57 1.60 -14.80
N TYR A 123 -23.56 1.82 -13.96
CA TYR A 123 -23.45 1.19 -12.65
C TYR A 123 -24.64 1.56 -11.75
N VAL A 124 -24.95 2.85 -11.61
CA VAL A 124 -26.11 3.34 -10.84
C VAL A 124 -27.42 2.80 -11.42
N ALA A 125 -27.58 2.80 -12.75
CA ALA A 125 -28.77 2.27 -13.41
C ALA A 125 -29.01 0.76 -13.15
N LEU A 126 -27.97 0.01 -12.77
CA LEU A 126 -28.05 -1.40 -12.40
C LEU A 126 -28.21 -1.63 -10.88
N GLY A 127 -28.46 -0.58 -10.12
CA GLY A 127 -28.64 -0.64 -8.66
C GLY A 127 -27.33 -0.58 -7.88
N GLY A 128 -26.27 0.01 -8.44
CA GLY A 128 -25.02 0.27 -7.73
C GLY A 128 -25.20 1.22 -6.54
N LEU A 129 -24.51 0.93 -5.43
CA LEU A 129 -24.63 1.64 -4.14
C LEU A 129 -23.33 2.33 -3.67
N VAL A 130 -22.22 2.15 -4.37
CA VAL A 130 -20.91 2.73 -4.03
C VAL A 130 -20.86 4.17 -4.54
N GLU A 131 -20.41 5.07 -3.67
CA GLU A 131 -20.18 6.49 -3.93
C GLU A 131 -18.66 6.70 -3.99
N PRO A 132 -18.01 6.57 -5.16
CA PRO A 132 -16.58 6.26 -5.22
C PRO A 132 -15.65 7.31 -4.61
N GLU A 133 -15.99 8.59 -4.76
CA GLU A 133 -15.19 9.69 -4.21
C GLU A 133 -15.34 9.78 -2.69
N GLU A 134 -16.58 9.72 -2.20
CA GLU A 134 -16.84 9.79 -0.77
C GLU A 134 -16.35 8.54 -0.03
N ASP A 135 -16.60 7.35 -0.57
CA ASP A 135 -16.19 6.09 0.02
C ASP A 135 -14.65 5.95 0.01
N ALA A 136 -13.98 6.42 -1.05
CA ALA A 136 -12.52 6.47 -1.06
C ALA A 136 -12.00 7.49 -0.03
N ALA A 137 -12.65 8.64 0.14
CA ALA A 137 -12.28 9.62 1.15
C ALA A 137 -12.44 9.08 2.57
N ARG A 138 -13.51 8.31 2.85
CA ARG A 138 -13.70 7.58 4.13
C ARG A 138 -12.54 6.64 4.41
N PHE A 139 -12.17 5.82 3.41
CA PHE A 139 -11.08 4.85 3.54
C PHE A 139 -9.71 5.51 3.76
N ALA A 140 -9.41 6.54 2.97
CA ALA A 140 -8.13 7.22 2.91
C ALA A 140 -7.84 8.16 4.10
N ASN A 141 -8.88 8.58 4.84
CA ASN A 141 -8.95 9.78 5.68
C ASN A 141 -7.73 10.05 6.60
N GLY A 142 -6.69 10.68 6.02
CA GLY A 142 -5.63 11.41 6.72
C GLY A 142 -4.48 10.59 7.29
N GLN A 143 -4.42 9.27 7.08
CA GLN A 143 -3.34 8.43 7.61
C GLN A 143 -2.52 7.75 6.52
N ASP A 144 -1.20 7.91 6.61
CA ASP A 144 -0.23 7.42 5.63
C ASP A 144 -0.23 5.88 5.50
N SER A 145 -0.75 5.13 6.47
CA SER A 145 -0.78 3.65 6.44
C SER A 145 -1.79 3.08 5.43
N HIS A 146 -2.94 3.74 5.23
CA HIS A 146 -4.02 3.25 4.35
C HIS A 146 -4.14 3.98 3.02
N ASN A 147 -3.52 5.16 2.89
CA ASN A 147 -3.54 6.02 1.69
C ASN A 147 -2.96 5.36 0.41
N GLY A 148 -2.58 4.09 0.46
CA GLY A 148 -2.14 3.29 -0.67
C GLY A 148 -2.95 2.03 -0.95
N ASP A 149 -3.86 1.60 -0.07
CA ASP A 149 -4.52 0.30 -0.22
C ASP A 149 -5.84 0.34 -0.99
N MET A 150 -5.76 0.89 -2.19
CA MET A 150 -6.92 0.93 -3.08
C MET A 150 -7.33 -0.47 -3.57
N GLY A 151 -6.43 -1.45 -3.50
CA GLY A 151 -6.72 -2.84 -3.82
C GLY A 151 -7.78 -3.43 -2.89
N ARG A 152 -7.60 -3.26 -1.58
CA ARG A 152 -8.58 -3.67 -0.58
C ARG A 152 -9.86 -2.85 -0.67
N PHE A 153 -9.77 -1.53 -0.79
CA PHE A 153 -10.94 -0.66 -0.94
C PHE A 153 -11.85 -1.11 -2.10
N TYR A 154 -11.30 -1.25 -3.32
CA TYR A 154 -12.13 -1.67 -4.45
C TYR A 154 -12.61 -3.12 -4.33
N SER A 155 -11.87 -4.00 -3.64
CA SER A 155 -12.34 -5.35 -3.35
C SER A 155 -13.57 -5.32 -2.45
N LEU A 156 -13.58 -4.50 -1.39
CA LEU A 156 -14.73 -4.27 -0.53
C LEU A 156 -15.93 -3.70 -1.30
N CYS A 157 -15.71 -2.71 -2.18
CA CYS A 157 -16.75 -2.19 -3.07
C CYS A 157 -17.39 -3.29 -3.93
N LEU A 158 -16.55 -4.12 -4.57
CA LEU A 158 -17.01 -5.19 -5.47
C LEU A 158 -17.72 -6.31 -4.71
N ILE A 159 -17.26 -6.66 -3.51
CA ILE A 159 -17.89 -7.66 -2.64
C ILE A 159 -19.25 -7.15 -2.15
N SER A 160 -19.32 -5.90 -1.69
CA SER A 160 -20.56 -5.23 -1.28
C SER A 160 -21.59 -5.21 -2.41
N ASP A 161 -21.18 -4.83 -3.62
CA ASP A 161 -22.02 -4.89 -4.83
C ASP A 161 -22.54 -6.31 -5.11
N LEU A 162 -21.69 -7.34 -4.96
CA LEU A 162 -22.09 -8.74 -5.18
C LEU A 162 -23.09 -9.22 -4.12
N VAL A 163 -22.88 -8.85 -2.86
CA VAL A 163 -23.80 -9.17 -1.75
C VAL A 163 -25.17 -8.55 -2.00
N ALA A 164 -25.21 -7.26 -2.37
CA ALA A 164 -26.44 -6.56 -2.72
C ALA A 164 -27.14 -7.21 -3.92
N LYS A 165 -26.41 -7.40 -5.02
CA LYS A 165 -26.93 -7.97 -6.28
C LYS A 165 -27.53 -9.36 -6.08
N HIS A 166 -26.89 -10.19 -5.27
CA HIS A 166 -27.33 -11.55 -5.01
C HIS A 166 -28.29 -11.69 -3.82
N LYS A 167 -28.62 -10.58 -3.15
CA LYS A 167 -29.49 -10.55 -1.97
C LYS A 167 -29.05 -11.56 -0.92
N VAL A 168 -27.75 -11.63 -0.66
CA VAL A 168 -27.21 -12.53 0.37
C VAL A 168 -27.75 -12.07 1.73
N PRO A 169 -28.39 -12.93 2.54
CA PRO A 169 -28.90 -12.54 3.85
C PRO A 169 -27.76 -12.34 4.85
N GLY A 170 -28.04 -11.64 5.95
CA GLY A 170 -27.12 -11.50 7.07
C GLY A 170 -26.40 -10.15 7.16
N ASP A 171 -25.84 -9.88 8.32
CA ASP A 171 -25.23 -8.59 8.66
C ASP A 171 -23.76 -8.53 8.28
N PHE A 172 -23.15 -7.37 8.48
CA PHE A 172 -21.73 -7.15 8.24
C PHE A 172 -20.98 -7.18 9.56
N VAL A 173 -19.74 -7.65 9.52
CA VAL A 173 -18.84 -7.69 10.67
C VAL A 173 -17.47 -7.20 10.27
N GLU A 174 -16.84 -6.45 11.16
CA GLU A 174 -15.40 -6.28 11.21
C GLU A 174 -14.88 -6.70 12.59
N PHE A 175 -13.85 -7.54 12.60
CA PHE A 175 -13.17 -8.00 13.79
C PHE A 175 -11.70 -7.59 13.72
N GLY A 176 -11.30 -6.71 14.64
CA GLY A 176 -10.10 -5.88 14.50
C GLY A 176 -10.41 -4.63 13.69
N VAL A 177 -10.64 -3.53 14.40
CA VAL A 177 -11.18 -2.26 13.89
C VAL A 177 -10.12 -1.16 13.93
N TRP A 178 -9.25 -1.21 14.94
CA TRP A 178 -8.24 -0.19 15.24
C TRP A 178 -8.87 1.21 15.25
N GLN A 179 -8.53 2.06 14.29
CA GLN A 179 -9.03 3.43 14.18
C GLN A 179 -10.25 3.57 13.27
N GLY A 180 -10.72 2.49 12.64
CA GLY A 180 -12.00 2.44 11.96
C GLY A 180 -12.02 2.91 10.51
N ASN A 181 -10.89 2.96 9.80
CA ASN A 181 -10.84 3.34 8.38
C ASN A 181 -11.68 2.41 7.50
N THR A 182 -11.49 1.09 7.64
CA THR A 182 -12.31 0.09 6.95
C THR A 182 -13.73 0.06 7.50
N ALA A 183 -13.91 0.20 8.82
CA ALA A 183 -15.21 0.26 9.48
C ALA A 183 -16.11 1.35 8.94
N GLU A 184 -15.57 2.54 8.68
CA GLU A 184 -16.33 3.68 8.15
C GLU A 184 -16.93 3.36 6.76
N VAL A 185 -16.17 2.66 5.92
CA VAL A 185 -16.60 2.20 4.59
C VAL A 185 -17.63 1.08 4.72
N LEU A 186 -17.37 0.08 5.56
CA LEU A 186 -18.30 -1.03 5.81
C LEU A 186 -19.63 -0.51 6.39
N ALA A 187 -19.60 0.53 7.23
CA ALA A 187 -20.79 1.13 7.81
C ALA A 187 -21.62 1.86 6.76
N ALA A 188 -20.97 2.57 5.83
CA ALA A 188 -21.66 3.16 4.68
C ALA A 188 -22.35 2.08 3.83
N PHE A 189 -21.65 0.98 3.54
CA PHE A 189 -22.20 -0.13 2.77
C PHE A 189 -23.36 -0.84 3.48
N ALA A 190 -23.23 -1.12 4.78
CA ALA A 190 -24.26 -1.76 5.59
C ALA A 190 -25.53 -0.90 5.62
N ARG A 191 -25.41 0.40 5.90
CA ARG A 191 -26.54 1.35 5.93
C ARG A 191 -27.26 1.43 4.58
N ARG A 192 -26.53 1.58 3.47
CA ARG A 192 -27.13 1.61 2.13
C ARG A 192 -27.85 0.29 1.76
N GLN A 193 -27.49 -0.81 2.41
CA GLN A 193 -28.13 -2.12 2.24
C GLN A 193 -29.13 -2.47 3.35
N GLN A 194 -29.42 -1.56 4.29
CA GLN A 194 -30.31 -1.78 5.44
C GLN A 194 -29.89 -2.98 6.30
N ARG A 195 -28.58 -3.08 6.57
CA ARG A 195 -27.97 -4.11 7.43
C ARG A 195 -27.34 -3.48 8.65
N THR A 196 -27.15 -4.26 9.70
CA THR A 196 -26.34 -3.88 10.84
C THR A 196 -24.87 -4.16 10.54
N LEU A 197 -23.97 -3.27 11.01
CA LEU A 197 -22.55 -3.54 11.10
C LEU A 197 -22.17 -3.81 12.55
N TYR A 198 -21.51 -4.95 12.81
CA TYR A 198 -20.91 -5.25 14.10
C TYR A 198 -19.41 -4.97 14.04
N LEU A 199 -18.92 -4.15 14.95
CA LEU A 199 -17.50 -3.78 15.09
C LEU A 199 -16.96 -4.38 16.39
N LEU A 200 -16.12 -5.39 16.28
CA LEU A 200 -15.53 -6.10 17.41
C LEU A 200 -14.06 -5.73 17.55
N ASP A 201 -13.69 -5.17 18.70
CA ASP A 201 -12.30 -4.81 19.01
C ASP A 201 -12.11 -4.70 20.53
N THR A 202 -10.87 -4.86 21.00
CA THR A 202 -10.52 -4.57 22.39
C THR A 202 -10.52 -3.06 22.66
N PHE A 203 -10.21 -2.27 21.63
CA PHE A 203 -9.86 -0.84 21.67
C PHE A 203 -8.72 -0.53 22.66
N GLU A 204 -7.91 -1.55 22.97
CA GLU A 204 -6.83 -1.51 23.96
C GLU A 204 -5.52 -2.09 23.37
N GLY A 205 -5.54 -2.48 22.10
CA GLY A 205 -4.43 -3.13 21.40
C GLY A 205 -4.38 -4.64 21.65
N PHE A 206 -3.27 -5.26 21.26
CA PHE A 206 -3.07 -6.70 21.42
C PHE A 206 -3.08 -7.14 22.89
N PRO A 207 -3.98 -8.05 23.28
CA PRO A 207 -3.97 -8.71 24.58
C PRO A 207 -2.69 -9.53 24.75
N ASP A 208 -2.16 -9.59 25.97
CA ASP A 208 -1.02 -10.47 26.25
C ASP A 208 -1.38 -11.94 25.99
N GLU A 209 -2.63 -12.32 26.29
CA GLU A 209 -3.15 -13.69 26.21
C GLU A 209 -3.19 -14.26 24.78
N ASP A 210 -3.31 -13.38 23.78
CA ASP A 210 -3.32 -13.75 22.35
C ASP A 210 -1.92 -13.95 21.75
N LEU A 211 -0.88 -13.50 22.47
CA LEU A 211 0.50 -13.48 21.99
C LEU A 211 1.28 -14.72 22.47
N ASP A 212 2.01 -15.34 21.54
CA ASP A 212 2.97 -16.38 21.88
C ASP A 212 4.14 -15.83 22.70
N LYS A 213 4.94 -16.72 23.31
CA LYS A 213 6.05 -16.33 24.20
C LYS A 213 7.05 -15.38 23.55
N ASP A 214 7.34 -15.59 22.28
CA ASP A 214 8.31 -14.78 21.53
C ASP A 214 7.68 -13.46 21.02
N GLU A 215 6.35 -13.34 21.08
CA GLU A 215 5.56 -12.20 20.63
C GLU A 215 5.15 -11.26 21.77
N LYS A 216 5.41 -11.61 23.05
CA LYS A 216 5.03 -10.82 24.24
C LYS A 216 5.55 -9.37 24.24
N HIS A 217 6.54 -9.06 23.42
CA HIS A 217 7.03 -7.70 23.23
C HIS A 217 6.05 -6.81 22.43
N LEU A 218 5.05 -7.40 21.77
CA LEU A 218 4.01 -6.75 20.98
C LEU A 218 2.74 -6.42 21.80
N THR A 219 2.70 -6.75 23.10
CA THR A 219 1.55 -6.47 23.96
C THR A 219 1.17 -4.98 23.92
N GLY A 220 -0.10 -4.70 23.63
CA GLY A 220 -0.63 -3.35 23.46
C GLY A 220 -0.21 -2.64 22.16
N THR A 221 0.30 -3.37 21.15
CA THR A 221 0.41 -2.82 19.79
C THR A 221 -0.99 -2.44 19.28
N PHE A 222 -1.09 -1.35 18.51
CA PHE A 222 -2.36 -0.76 18.04
C PHE A 222 -3.28 -0.18 19.15
N LYS A 223 -2.74 0.10 20.35
CA LYS A 223 -3.49 0.77 21.43
C LYS A 223 -3.76 2.27 21.19
N ASP A 224 -3.29 2.84 20.09
CA ASP A 224 -3.49 4.23 19.70
C ASP A 224 -4.90 4.46 19.09
N THR A 225 -5.93 3.95 19.77
CA THR A 225 -7.34 4.10 19.43
C THR A 225 -8.21 4.11 20.68
N SER A 226 -9.49 4.41 20.53
CA SER A 226 -10.49 4.24 21.60
C SER A 226 -11.87 4.04 20.99
N LEU A 227 -12.77 3.39 21.74
CA LEU A 227 -14.16 3.21 21.34
C LEU A 227 -14.83 4.54 20.96
N GLU A 228 -14.62 5.60 21.74
CA GLU A 228 -15.22 6.92 21.48
C GLU A 228 -14.68 7.56 20.20
N ALA A 229 -13.39 7.41 19.89
CA ALA A 229 -12.81 7.90 18.64
C ALA A 229 -13.40 7.18 17.43
N VAL A 230 -13.56 5.86 17.52
CA VAL A 230 -14.14 5.05 16.44
C VAL A 230 -15.64 5.35 16.28
N LYS A 231 -16.39 5.52 17.37
CA LYS A 231 -17.79 5.98 17.33
C LYS A 231 -17.92 7.34 16.66
N GLY A 232 -17.05 8.29 17.00
CA GLY A 232 -17.03 9.63 16.40
C GLY A 232 -16.73 9.61 14.90
N ARG A 233 -15.93 8.64 14.43
CA ARG A 233 -15.63 8.44 13.01
C ARG A 233 -16.76 7.72 12.26
N VAL A 234 -17.16 6.55 12.74
CA VAL A 234 -18.05 5.63 12.01
C VAL A 234 -19.52 6.04 12.13
N GLY A 235 -19.91 6.60 13.28
CA GLY A 235 -21.29 6.86 13.64
C GLY A 235 -22.01 5.63 14.20
N GLU A 236 -23.04 5.88 15.02
CA GLU A 236 -23.78 4.83 15.74
C GLU A 236 -25.03 4.33 14.98
N GLU A 237 -25.46 5.05 13.95
CA GLU A 237 -26.65 4.65 13.18
C GLU A 237 -26.38 3.36 12.38
N GLY A 238 -27.08 2.28 12.72
CA GLY A 238 -26.91 0.98 12.06
C GLY A 238 -25.61 0.26 12.41
N THR A 239 -24.86 0.73 13.42
CA THR A 239 -23.58 0.17 13.85
C THR A 239 -23.64 -0.24 15.32
N VAL A 240 -23.21 -1.46 15.62
CA VAL A 240 -23.08 -2.00 16.97
C VAL A 240 -21.60 -2.15 17.30
N PHE A 241 -21.16 -1.52 18.37
CA PHE A 241 -19.77 -1.59 18.84
C PHE A 241 -19.68 -2.59 19.98
N VAL A 242 -18.81 -3.57 19.83
CA VAL A 242 -18.60 -4.68 20.77
C VAL A 242 -17.18 -4.55 21.30
N LYS A 243 -17.04 -3.93 22.48
CA LYS A 243 -15.75 -3.77 23.14
C LYS A 243 -15.42 -5.01 23.98
N GLY A 244 -14.22 -5.55 23.78
CA GLY A 244 -13.61 -6.53 24.66
C GLY A 244 -12.83 -7.60 23.93
N HIS A 245 -12.37 -8.60 24.68
CA HIS A 245 -11.67 -9.76 24.16
C HIS A 245 -12.63 -10.72 23.44
N PHE A 246 -12.17 -11.34 22.36
CA PHE A 246 -12.91 -12.36 21.62
C PHE A 246 -12.23 -13.71 21.90
N PRO A 247 -12.96 -14.80 22.22
CA PRO A 247 -14.38 -15.06 21.94
C PRO A 247 -15.38 -14.67 23.04
N GLU A 248 -14.97 -14.08 24.17
CA GLU A 248 -15.88 -13.75 25.29
C GLU A 248 -17.02 -12.80 24.85
N THR A 249 -16.67 -11.86 23.97
CA THR A 249 -17.60 -10.89 23.38
C THR A 249 -18.56 -11.46 22.35
N ALA A 250 -18.39 -12.71 21.91
CA ALA A 250 -19.32 -13.37 20.99
C ALA A 250 -20.76 -13.44 21.56
N SER A 251 -20.90 -13.43 22.89
CA SER A 251 -22.18 -13.36 23.61
C SER A 251 -22.95 -12.04 23.43
N GLN A 252 -22.29 -11.00 22.91
CA GLN A 252 -22.90 -9.70 22.60
C GLN A 252 -23.48 -9.65 21.17
N LEU A 253 -23.23 -10.68 20.37
CA LEU A 253 -23.81 -10.84 19.04
C LEU A 253 -25.12 -11.65 19.11
N PRO A 254 -26.03 -11.51 18.12
CA PRO A 254 -27.24 -12.32 18.08
C PRO A 254 -26.93 -13.82 18.02
N ASP A 255 -27.61 -14.63 18.84
CA ASP A 255 -27.42 -16.09 18.91
C ASP A 255 -27.67 -16.79 17.56
N ASP A 256 -28.63 -16.29 16.78
CA ASP A 256 -28.99 -16.76 15.44
C ASP A 256 -28.39 -15.89 14.31
N GLY A 257 -27.37 -15.09 14.64
CA GLY A 257 -26.67 -14.21 13.71
C GLY A 257 -26.19 -14.94 12.46
N GLN A 258 -26.52 -14.36 11.31
CA GLN A 258 -25.96 -14.76 10.01
C GLN A 258 -25.25 -13.58 9.40
N TYR A 259 -24.17 -13.84 8.67
CA TYR A 259 -23.31 -12.79 8.15
C TYR A 259 -23.12 -12.88 6.64
N ALA A 260 -23.26 -11.74 5.96
CA ALA A 260 -23.06 -11.61 4.53
C ALA A 260 -21.63 -11.19 4.19
N ILE A 261 -21.01 -10.37 5.04
CA ILE A 261 -19.61 -9.93 4.94
C ILE A 261 -18.99 -10.01 6.34
N VAL A 262 -17.85 -10.68 6.45
CA VAL A 262 -17.03 -10.68 7.65
C VAL A 262 -15.61 -10.29 7.23
N HIS A 263 -15.09 -9.19 7.77
CA HIS A 263 -13.72 -8.75 7.61
C HIS A 263 -12.96 -9.05 8.90
N ILE A 264 -11.96 -9.93 8.84
CA ILE A 264 -11.09 -10.28 9.97
C ILE A 264 -9.74 -9.62 9.75
N ASP A 265 -9.34 -8.75 10.67
CA ASP A 265 -8.13 -7.93 10.63
C ASP A 265 -7.52 -7.81 12.03
N CYS A 266 -7.15 -8.97 12.60
CA CYS A 266 -6.68 -9.10 13.97
C CYS A 266 -5.20 -9.49 14.11
N ASP A 267 -4.48 -9.63 12.98
CA ASP A 267 -3.06 -9.96 12.81
C ASP A 267 -2.59 -11.32 13.39
N LEU A 268 -3.01 -11.67 14.60
CA LEU A 268 -2.47 -12.76 15.40
C LEU A 268 -3.20 -14.10 15.17
N TYR A 269 -2.49 -15.19 15.43
CA TYR A 269 -2.98 -16.55 15.25
C TYR A 269 -4.24 -16.85 16.09
N VAL A 270 -4.17 -16.62 17.40
CA VAL A 270 -5.24 -16.96 18.36
C VAL A 270 -6.57 -16.27 18.02
N PRO A 271 -6.63 -14.94 17.86
CA PRO A 271 -7.89 -14.27 17.51
C PRO A 271 -8.36 -14.63 16.10
N MET A 272 -7.47 -14.87 15.14
CA MET A 272 -7.85 -15.31 13.78
C MET A 272 -8.55 -16.67 13.82
N VAL A 273 -8.01 -17.65 14.55
CA VAL A 273 -8.64 -18.96 14.74
C VAL A 273 -10.01 -18.81 15.41
N ALA A 274 -10.08 -18.07 16.53
CA ALA A 274 -11.33 -17.89 17.26
C ALA A 274 -12.42 -17.26 16.37
N ALA A 275 -12.06 -16.23 15.60
CA ALA A 275 -12.97 -15.57 14.66
C ALA A 275 -13.43 -16.53 13.55
N LEU A 276 -12.52 -17.29 12.95
CA LEU A 276 -12.87 -18.27 11.92
C LEU A 276 -13.81 -19.35 12.45
N GLU A 277 -13.53 -19.92 13.62
CA GLU A 277 -14.40 -20.92 14.27
C GLU A 277 -15.80 -20.39 14.55
N TYR A 278 -15.93 -19.11 14.92
CA TYR A 278 -17.21 -18.49 15.20
C TYR A 278 -17.98 -18.08 13.93
N PHE A 279 -17.34 -17.31 13.03
CA PHE A 279 -18.02 -16.65 11.92
C PHE A 279 -18.20 -17.57 10.71
N TYR A 280 -17.23 -18.41 10.36
CA TYR A 280 -17.31 -19.29 9.19
C TYR A 280 -18.56 -20.21 9.15
N PRO A 281 -19.01 -20.86 10.25
CA PRO A 281 -20.25 -21.63 10.24
C PRO A 281 -21.51 -20.76 10.18
N ARG A 282 -21.41 -19.47 10.54
CA ARG A 282 -22.52 -18.49 10.52
C ARG A 282 -22.59 -17.66 9.23
N MET A 283 -21.66 -17.87 8.30
CA MET A 283 -21.70 -17.24 7.00
C MET A 283 -22.94 -17.67 6.21
N ALA A 284 -23.70 -16.70 5.72
CA ALA A 284 -24.77 -16.95 4.79
C ALA A 284 -24.23 -17.54 3.48
N PRO A 285 -24.93 -18.50 2.85
CA PRO A 285 -24.52 -19.04 1.56
C PRO A 285 -24.38 -17.94 0.49
N GLY A 286 -23.18 -17.82 -0.07
CA GLY A 286 -22.82 -16.77 -1.04
C GLY A 286 -22.24 -15.49 -0.42
N GLY A 287 -22.15 -15.40 0.92
CA GLY A 287 -21.45 -14.36 1.66
C GLY A 287 -19.93 -14.50 1.58
N PHE A 288 -19.22 -13.50 2.09
CA PHE A 288 -17.77 -13.37 1.96
C PHE A 288 -17.11 -13.22 3.33
N ILE A 289 -16.03 -13.96 3.54
CA ILE A 289 -15.12 -13.78 4.67
C ILE A 289 -13.78 -13.34 4.10
N LEU A 290 -13.27 -12.21 4.59
CA LEU A 290 -11.98 -11.64 4.25
C LEU A 290 -11.08 -11.82 5.46
N MET A 291 -9.85 -12.28 5.24
CA MET A 291 -8.83 -12.45 6.28
C MET A 291 -7.62 -11.63 5.86
N HIS A 292 -7.45 -10.48 6.50
CA HIS A 292 -6.37 -9.54 6.25
C HIS A 292 -5.04 -10.08 6.81
N ASP A 293 -3.94 -9.49 6.36
CA ASP A 293 -2.55 -9.84 6.71
C ASP A 293 -2.07 -11.26 6.41
N TYR A 294 -2.88 -12.09 5.76
CA TYR A 294 -2.54 -13.46 5.39
C TYR A 294 -1.18 -13.59 4.70
N GLY A 295 -0.84 -12.71 3.75
CA GLY A 295 0.44 -12.75 3.04
C GLY A 295 1.33 -11.55 3.33
N SER A 296 1.15 -10.92 4.49
CA SER A 296 1.86 -9.68 4.84
C SER A 296 3.36 -9.86 5.03
N LEU A 297 3.80 -11.08 5.40
CA LEU A 297 5.14 -11.41 5.89
C LEU A 297 5.54 -10.64 7.17
N CYS A 298 4.59 -9.96 7.80
CA CYS A 298 4.73 -9.30 9.09
C CYS A 298 4.10 -10.12 10.21
N TRP A 299 3.05 -10.88 9.87
CA TRP A 299 2.18 -11.57 10.82
C TRP A 299 1.97 -13.03 10.43
N ASP A 300 2.97 -13.86 10.73
CA ASP A 300 2.95 -15.29 10.39
C ASP A 300 1.76 -16.04 11.01
N GLY A 301 1.22 -15.52 12.12
CA GLY A 301 0.05 -16.06 12.80
C GLY A 301 -1.23 -16.05 11.96
N ALA A 302 -1.47 -14.98 11.20
CA ALA A 302 -2.63 -14.87 10.31
C ALA A 302 -2.58 -15.93 9.19
N GLU A 303 -1.45 -16.05 8.49
CA GLU A 303 -1.26 -17.04 7.43
C GLU A 303 -1.52 -18.46 7.95
N LYS A 304 -0.85 -18.81 9.05
CA LYS A 304 -0.93 -20.13 9.66
C LYS A 304 -2.36 -20.50 10.08
N ALA A 305 -3.07 -19.57 10.73
CA ALA A 305 -4.44 -19.80 11.17
C ALA A 305 -5.38 -20.07 10.00
N VAL A 306 -5.25 -19.31 8.91
CA VAL A 306 -6.06 -19.49 7.70
C VAL A 306 -5.74 -20.81 7.01
N GLU A 307 -4.46 -21.13 6.81
CA GLU A 307 -4.04 -22.39 6.17
C GLU A 307 -4.54 -23.61 6.95
N GLU A 308 -4.35 -23.64 8.26
CA GLU A 308 -4.79 -24.74 9.10
C GLU A 308 -6.33 -24.87 9.11
N PHE A 309 -7.06 -23.75 9.19
CA PHE A 309 -8.52 -23.78 9.23
C PHE A 309 -9.17 -24.25 7.92
N PHE A 310 -8.59 -23.87 6.77
CA PHE A 310 -9.13 -24.18 5.44
C PHE A 310 -8.59 -25.48 4.82
N ALA A 311 -7.60 -26.14 5.43
CA ALA A 311 -6.98 -27.36 4.91
C ALA A 311 -7.96 -28.51 4.59
N ASP A 312 -9.07 -28.60 5.31
CA ASP A 312 -10.11 -29.63 5.16
C ASP A 312 -11.47 -29.06 4.70
N LYS A 313 -11.52 -27.79 4.29
CA LYS A 313 -12.75 -27.11 3.87
C LYS A 313 -12.95 -27.23 2.36
N ALA A 314 -14.21 -27.17 1.92
CA ALA A 314 -14.55 -27.26 0.51
C ALA A 314 -14.32 -25.94 -0.24
N GLU A 315 -14.36 -24.81 0.46
CA GLU A 315 -14.03 -23.51 -0.08
C GLU A 315 -12.50 -23.32 -0.17
N GLY A 316 -12.02 -22.86 -1.32
CA GLY A 316 -10.65 -22.39 -1.47
C GLY A 316 -10.50 -20.90 -1.15
N ILE A 317 -9.33 -20.52 -0.66
CA ILE A 317 -8.93 -19.13 -0.42
C ILE A 317 -8.48 -18.46 -1.73
N MET A 318 -8.76 -17.17 -1.89
CA MET A 318 -8.31 -16.37 -3.04
C MET A 318 -7.59 -15.12 -2.55
N PRO A 319 -6.31 -14.90 -2.89
CA PRO A 319 -5.60 -13.67 -2.52
C PRO A 319 -6.11 -12.46 -3.29
N LEU A 320 -6.11 -11.31 -2.63
CA LEU A 320 -6.39 -10.00 -3.18
C LEU A 320 -5.09 -9.25 -3.48
N PRO A 321 -5.08 -8.35 -4.48
CA PRO A 321 -3.92 -7.53 -4.81
C PRO A 321 -3.86 -6.26 -3.96
N ASP A 322 -4.03 -6.39 -2.66
CA ASP A 322 -3.94 -5.31 -1.67
C ASP A 322 -2.54 -5.24 -1.02
N LEU A 323 -2.32 -4.29 -0.11
CA LEU A 323 -0.96 -4.04 0.41
C LEU A 323 -0.42 -5.19 1.28
N CYS A 324 -1.29 -5.84 2.04
CA CYS A 324 -0.92 -6.88 3.00
C CYS A 324 -1.39 -8.28 2.61
N SER A 325 -1.81 -8.47 1.35
CA SER A 325 -2.25 -9.76 0.81
C SER A 325 -3.38 -10.39 1.63
N THR A 326 -4.51 -9.69 1.74
CA THR A 326 -5.78 -10.24 2.21
C THR A 326 -6.17 -11.44 1.36
N VAL A 327 -6.70 -12.49 1.98
CA VAL A 327 -7.39 -13.56 1.28
C VAL A 327 -8.89 -13.47 1.51
N VAL A 328 -9.66 -13.90 0.51
CA VAL A 328 -11.12 -13.94 0.56
C VAL A 328 -11.63 -15.34 0.27
N VAL A 329 -12.67 -15.72 1.00
CA VAL A 329 -13.48 -16.90 0.73
C VAL A 329 -14.92 -16.49 0.51
N ARG A 330 -15.54 -17.04 -0.53
CA ARG A 330 -16.98 -16.94 -0.73
C ARG A 330 -17.66 -18.23 -0.28
N LYS A 331 -18.54 -18.15 0.71
CA LYS A 331 -19.25 -19.31 1.25
C LYS A 331 -20.02 -20.04 0.16
N ASN A 332 -19.82 -21.35 0.04
CA ASN A 332 -20.49 -22.13 -0.99
C ASN A 332 -22.01 -22.07 -0.83
N LYS A 333 -22.71 -21.96 -1.97
CA LYS A 333 -24.16 -22.20 -1.99
C LYS A 333 -24.39 -23.69 -1.82
N LYS A 334 -25.37 -24.09 -0.99
CA LYS A 334 -25.80 -25.50 -0.92
C LYS A 334 -25.98 -26.01 -2.35
N ALA A 335 -25.27 -27.09 -2.70
CA ALA A 335 -25.38 -27.70 -4.02
C ALA A 335 -26.85 -28.02 -4.28
N ARG A 336 -27.44 -27.33 -5.25
CA ARG A 336 -28.74 -27.71 -5.78
C ARG A 336 -28.45 -28.77 -6.83
N TYR A 337 -28.44 -30.05 -6.42
CA TYR A 337 -28.65 -31.11 -7.39
C TYR A 337 -30.06 -30.88 -7.96
N ARG A 338 -30.10 -30.45 -9.22
CA ARG A 338 -31.33 -30.29 -9.98
C ARG A 338 -31.59 -31.54 -10.79
#